data_AF-A0A2M8P4B7-F1
#
_entry.id   AF-A0A2M8P4B7-F1
#
_cell.length_a   1.000
_cell.length_b   1.000
_cell.length_c   1.000
_cell.angle_alpha   90.00
_cell.angle_beta   90.00
_cell.angle_gamma   90.00
#
_symmetry.space_group_name_H-M   'P 1'
#
loop_
_entity.id
_entity.type
_entity.pdbx_description
1 polymer ?
#
loop_
_entity_poly.entity_id
_entity_poly.type
_entity_poly.pdbx_seq_one_letter_code
_entity_poly.pdbx_strand_id
1 'polypeptide(L)'
;MKRIKLLSLGLVLVILSVLVSLVPVTAQERLLIWADAERAPVLLDLAADFEAQFGVKLEVQEIGFGDARDQLLVAGPVGEGPDILINPHDSVGQLVANGAIVPIELGDLADSFYPAALNLFTYQDQLWALPYNLENVALIRNVDLVPEAPKTWEEVRAISEELIASGKLYGFVAHTGNPYHVYPIFSAYGGYVFGFNEDGTYNPSDIGLNGEGSLKAAQWLSDMYADDLMPQNIGDNEVFDLFQSGDAAMFITGPWYSERIKQAAEAGGFEYSIDPLPGAEGISEFGKPFAGGQGFFISAFSNNQLLAETFLLDFVATLDVMQRLTQRLPAFVGVTVEDPNIELFSIAGASSEPMPAIPEMGSVWKGWSDALVLISQDSDPVAAMNTAVEQIRAALALRQSTSKVVVLVGSLQSEAGCEGDWDPACTVTQMTDTGDGIYNFTVTLPAGDYEYKVALNGGWDENYGADGARDGANIPLSLAEETEVTFSFNDNTKAIADSVNNPDAVEMGMGKSDVVVLVGNLQDEGGCPGEWDPACTTTQLTFLGNGMYEATFTLPAGDYEYKVALNGGWDVNYGAACARDGANIPLSLAEETAVTFTFDQNKGLVSDSVNQQTDC
;
A
#
# COMPACT_ATOMS: atom_id res chain seq x y z
N MET A 1 24.92 -78.09 67.81
CA MET A 1 24.58 -78.61 66.47
C MET A 1 24.15 -77.46 65.56
N LYS A 2 25.04 -77.10 64.61
CA LYS A 2 24.82 -76.64 63.21
C LYS A 2 23.80 -75.51 62.96
N ARG A 3 24.22 -74.26 62.74
CA ARG A 3 24.80 -73.65 61.50
C ARG A 3 23.87 -73.68 60.29
N ILE A 4 23.29 -72.53 59.94
CA ILE A 4 22.74 -72.20 58.61
C ILE A 4 23.31 -70.83 58.20
N LYS A 5 23.87 -70.75 57.00
CA LYS A 5 24.62 -69.61 56.42
C LYS A 5 23.67 -68.62 55.73
N LEU A 6 23.93 -67.33 55.92
CA LEU A 6 23.47 -66.22 55.07
C LEU A 6 24.20 -66.24 53.73
N LEU A 7 23.47 -65.93 52.64
CA LEU A 7 24.01 -65.27 51.45
C LEU A 7 22.87 -64.51 50.75
N SER A 8 23.07 -63.20 50.64
CA SER A 8 22.19 -62.17 50.08
C SER A 8 22.35 -62.04 48.56
N LEU A 9 21.22 -61.74 47.92
CA LEU A 9 20.99 -61.62 46.49
C LEU A 9 21.58 -60.31 45.94
N GLY A 10 22.35 -60.38 44.86
CA GLY A 10 22.86 -59.21 44.13
C GLY A 10 21.84 -58.71 43.09
N LEU A 11 21.53 -57.41 43.16
CA LEU A 11 20.71 -56.66 42.21
C LEU A 11 21.62 -56.09 41.11
N VAL A 12 21.41 -56.48 39.85
CA VAL A 12 22.07 -55.89 38.68
C VAL A 12 21.12 -54.85 38.08
N LEU A 13 21.52 -53.59 38.12
CA LEU A 13 20.84 -52.47 37.48
C LEU A 13 21.27 -52.41 36.01
N VAL A 14 20.35 -52.63 35.07
CA VAL A 14 20.55 -52.34 33.64
C VAL A 14 19.81 -51.05 33.35
N ILE A 15 20.54 -49.94 33.19
CA ILE A 15 20.00 -48.66 32.73
C ILE A 15 19.87 -48.75 31.21
N LEU A 16 18.63 -48.82 30.72
CA LEU A 16 18.30 -48.77 29.31
C LEU A 16 18.26 -47.29 28.88
N SER A 17 19.27 -46.85 28.12
CA SER A 17 19.33 -45.54 27.48
C SER A 17 18.33 -45.49 26.32
N VAL A 18 17.21 -44.78 26.50
CA VAL A 18 16.36 -44.35 25.38
C VAL A 18 17.00 -43.10 24.78
N LEU A 19 17.68 -43.26 23.64
CA LEU A 19 17.98 -42.13 22.76
C LEU A 19 16.64 -41.66 22.17
N VAL A 20 16.15 -40.52 22.65
CA VAL A 20 15.19 -39.70 21.91
C VAL A 20 16.00 -38.99 20.83
N SER A 21 15.92 -39.47 19.60
CA SER A 21 16.39 -38.70 18.45
C SER A 21 15.52 -37.46 18.34
N LEU A 22 16.03 -36.30 18.77
CA LEU A 22 15.50 -35.02 18.34
C LEU A 22 15.76 -34.91 16.84
N VAL A 23 14.74 -35.21 16.05
CA VAL A 23 14.67 -34.72 14.67
C VAL A 23 14.52 -33.20 14.80
N PRO A 24 15.42 -32.37 14.23
CA PRO A 24 15.15 -30.95 14.16
C PRO A 24 13.84 -30.79 13.37
N VAL A 25 12.82 -30.21 13.99
CA VAL A 25 11.66 -29.71 13.26
C VAL A 25 12.20 -28.57 12.41
N THR A 26 12.57 -28.87 11.17
CA THR A 26 12.70 -27.85 10.14
C THR A 26 11.37 -27.13 10.10
N ALA A 27 11.37 -25.80 10.28
CA ALA A 27 10.17 -25.01 10.06
C ALA A 27 9.62 -25.40 8.68
N GLN A 28 8.37 -25.85 8.61
CA GLN A 28 7.75 -26.24 7.35
C GLN A 28 7.75 -25.02 6.43
N GLU A 29 8.27 -25.18 5.20
CA GLU A 29 8.23 -24.12 4.19
C GLU A 29 6.77 -23.72 3.95
N ARG A 30 6.51 -22.41 3.89
CA ARG A 30 5.18 -21.83 3.72
C ARG A 30 5.19 -20.77 2.63
N LEU A 31 4.04 -20.58 1.98
CA LEU A 31 3.74 -19.42 1.16
C LEU A 31 2.57 -18.64 1.78
N LEU A 32 2.77 -17.36 2.04
CA LEU A 32 1.73 -16.44 2.47
C LEU A 32 1.15 -15.69 1.27
N ILE A 33 -0.17 -15.80 1.08
CA ILE A 33 -0.91 -15.05 0.07
C ILE A 33 -1.83 -14.03 0.75
N TRP A 34 -1.76 -12.77 0.29
CA TRP A 34 -2.75 -11.76 0.61
C TRP A 34 -3.85 -11.73 -0.46
N ALA A 35 -5.09 -11.87 -0.02
CA ALA A 35 -6.27 -11.91 -0.88
C ALA A 35 -7.47 -11.27 -0.18
N ASP A 36 -8.43 -10.76 -0.95
CA ASP A 36 -9.67 -10.25 -0.37
C ASP A 36 -10.64 -11.36 0.07
N ALA A 37 -11.73 -10.96 0.74
CA ALA A 37 -12.76 -11.85 1.25
C ALA A 37 -13.44 -12.72 0.18
N GLU A 38 -13.42 -12.32 -1.10
CA GLU A 38 -13.97 -13.10 -2.20
C GLU A 38 -13.00 -14.22 -2.63
N ARG A 39 -11.70 -13.92 -2.69
CA ARG A 39 -10.67 -14.85 -3.21
C ARG A 39 -10.06 -15.74 -2.13
N ALA A 40 -9.98 -15.27 -0.89
CA ALA A 40 -9.35 -16.01 0.20
C ALA A 40 -9.96 -17.41 0.42
N PRO A 41 -11.30 -17.60 0.40
CA PRO A 41 -11.90 -18.93 0.54
C PRO A 41 -11.51 -19.90 -0.59
N VAL A 42 -11.39 -19.40 -1.82
CA VAL A 42 -11.00 -20.22 -2.99
C VAL A 42 -9.56 -20.70 -2.85
N LEU A 43 -8.65 -19.83 -2.39
CA LEU A 43 -7.26 -20.20 -2.14
C LEU A 43 -7.10 -21.17 -0.97
N LEU A 44 -7.90 -21.02 0.09
CA LEU A 44 -7.90 -21.94 1.22
C LEU A 44 -8.37 -23.35 0.82
N ASP A 45 -9.31 -23.47 -0.12
CA ASP A 45 -9.75 -24.77 -0.67
C ASP A 45 -8.64 -25.45 -1.51
N LEU A 46 -7.77 -24.65 -2.13
CA LEU A 46 -6.61 -25.15 -2.89
C LEU A 46 -5.41 -25.55 -2.01
N ALA A 47 -5.38 -25.12 -0.75
CA ALA A 47 -4.23 -25.26 0.14
C ALA A 47 -3.82 -26.73 0.35
N ALA A 48 -4.80 -27.63 0.52
CA ALA A 48 -4.53 -29.05 0.76
C ALA A 48 -3.94 -29.75 -0.47
N ASP A 49 -4.36 -29.36 -1.68
CA ASP A 49 -3.85 -29.92 -2.92
C ASP A 49 -2.41 -29.46 -3.17
N PHE A 50 -2.13 -28.18 -2.90
CA PHE A 50 -0.78 -27.64 -3.00
C PHE A 50 0.17 -28.31 -1.98
N GLU A 51 -0.25 -28.44 -0.73
CA GLU A 51 0.55 -29.09 0.31
C GLU A 51 0.78 -30.58 -0.03
N ALA A 52 -0.22 -31.28 -0.57
CA ALA A 52 -0.07 -32.67 -0.99
C ALA A 52 0.92 -32.83 -2.16
N GLN A 53 0.96 -31.89 -3.09
CA GLN A 53 1.79 -31.96 -4.29
C GLN A 53 3.24 -31.50 -4.03
N PHE A 54 3.43 -30.42 -3.27
CA PHE A 54 4.74 -29.78 -3.09
C PHE A 54 5.30 -29.88 -1.67
N GLY A 55 4.51 -30.33 -0.69
CA GLY A 55 4.93 -30.41 0.71
C GLY A 55 5.06 -29.05 1.40
N VAL A 56 4.55 -27.99 0.78
CA VAL A 56 4.61 -26.60 1.24
C VAL A 56 3.24 -26.17 1.74
N LYS A 57 3.21 -25.51 2.90
CA LYS A 57 1.95 -25.02 3.47
C LYS A 57 1.51 -23.73 2.76
N LEU A 58 0.28 -23.68 2.30
CA LEU A 58 -0.34 -22.44 1.81
C LEU A 58 -1.05 -21.72 2.95
N GLU A 59 -0.65 -20.49 3.24
CA GLU A 59 -1.32 -19.60 4.19
C GLU A 59 -1.96 -18.46 3.43
N VAL A 60 -3.20 -18.13 3.79
CA VAL A 60 -3.95 -17.05 3.17
C VAL A 60 -4.36 -16.08 4.26
N GLN A 61 -4.00 -14.82 4.10
CA GLN A 61 -4.42 -13.73 4.97
C GLN A 61 -5.39 -12.84 4.20
N GLU A 62 -6.57 -12.66 4.78
CA GLU A 62 -7.59 -11.77 4.23
C GLU A 62 -7.19 -10.31 4.44
N ILE A 63 -7.10 -9.56 3.36
CA ILE A 63 -6.82 -8.12 3.33
C ILE A 63 -7.99 -7.41 2.65
N GLY A 64 -8.31 -6.18 3.05
CA GLY A 64 -9.35 -5.39 2.40
C GLY A 64 -9.12 -5.26 0.89
N PHE A 65 -10.20 -5.30 0.10
CA PHE A 65 -10.09 -5.10 -1.35
C PHE A 65 -9.51 -3.72 -1.66
N GLY A 66 -8.44 -3.67 -2.45
CA GLY A 66 -7.67 -2.45 -2.72
C GLY A 66 -6.52 -2.20 -1.74
N ASP A 67 -6.60 -2.68 -0.50
CA ASP A 67 -5.60 -2.41 0.54
C ASP A 67 -4.31 -3.22 0.36
N ALA A 68 -4.38 -4.39 -0.29
CA ALA A 68 -3.23 -5.30 -0.40
C ALA A 68 -2.01 -4.67 -1.06
N ARG A 69 -2.21 -3.77 -2.04
CA ARG A 69 -1.14 -3.01 -2.68
C ARG A 69 -0.49 -2.06 -1.67
N ASP A 70 -1.29 -1.25 -1.00
CA ASP A 70 -0.78 -0.20 -0.11
C ASP A 70 -0.13 -0.79 1.14
N GLN A 71 -0.70 -1.87 1.68
CA GLN A 71 -0.09 -2.63 2.77
C GLN A 71 1.21 -3.32 2.35
N LEU A 72 1.35 -3.77 1.10
CA LEU A 72 2.60 -4.40 0.64
C LEU A 72 3.73 -3.38 0.65
N LEU A 73 3.46 -2.15 0.20
CA LEU A 73 4.44 -1.06 0.19
C LEU A 73 4.90 -0.68 1.60
N VAL A 74 4.09 -0.95 2.63
CA VAL A 74 4.43 -0.69 4.03
C VAL A 74 5.10 -1.89 4.70
N ALA A 75 4.48 -3.07 4.63
CA ALA A 75 4.92 -4.27 5.34
C ALA A 75 6.09 -5.00 4.64
N GLY A 76 6.18 -4.88 3.32
CA GLY A 76 7.20 -5.53 2.51
C GLY A 76 8.64 -5.16 2.93
N PRO A 77 9.02 -3.87 2.96
CA PRO A 77 10.38 -3.44 3.32
C PRO A 77 10.86 -3.89 4.70
N VAL A 78 9.94 -4.10 5.65
CA VAL A 78 10.24 -4.56 7.02
C VAL A 78 10.14 -6.08 7.20
N GLY A 79 9.90 -6.83 6.11
CA GLY A 79 9.85 -8.29 6.11
C GLY A 79 8.55 -8.90 6.64
N GLU A 80 7.49 -8.11 6.75
CA GLU A 80 6.16 -8.52 7.23
C GLU A 80 5.14 -8.71 6.10
N GLY A 81 5.55 -8.47 4.84
CA GLY A 81 4.71 -8.64 3.67
C GLY A 81 4.47 -10.10 3.25
N PRO A 82 3.56 -10.33 2.29
CA PRO A 82 3.26 -11.66 1.77
C PRO A 82 4.33 -12.13 0.77
N ASP A 83 4.26 -13.41 0.42
CA ASP A 83 4.99 -13.95 -0.72
C ASP A 83 4.31 -13.60 -2.04
N ILE A 84 2.97 -13.65 -2.04
CA ILE A 84 2.11 -13.33 -3.19
C ILE A 84 0.96 -12.44 -2.74
N LEU A 85 0.56 -11.48 -3.57
CA LEU A 85 -0.69 -10.73 -3.39
C LEU A 85 -1.57 -10.86 -4.61
N ILE A 86 -2.89 -10.88 -4.39
CA ILE A 86 -3.86 -10.71 -5.47
C ILE A 86 -4.28 -9.25 -5.52
N ASN A 87 -4.26 -8.67 -6.72
CA ASN A 87 -4.70 -7.32 -6.96
C ASN A 87 -5.26 -7.17 -8.39
N PRO A 88 -6.07 -6.13 -8.66
CA PRO A 88 -6.32 -5.69 -10.02
C PRO A 88 -5.05 -5.21 -10.75
N HIS A 89 -5.09 -5.24 -12.08
CA HIS A 89 -3.95 -4.97 -12.96
C HIS A 89 -3.46 -3.51 -12.94
N ASP A 90 -4.29 -2.55 -12.54
CA ASP A 90 -3.91 -1.14 -12.45
C ASP A 90 -2.84 -0.87 -11.38
N SER A 91 -2.64 -1.82 -10.47
CA SER A 91 -1.54 -1.80 -9.50
C SER A 91 -0.16 -2.09 -10.09
N VAL A 92 -0.06 -2.65 -11.30
CA VAL A 92 1.23 -3.02 -11.93
C VAL A 92 2.19 -1.84 -11.96
N GLY A 93 1.79 -0.71 -12.56
CA GLY A 93 2.68 0.44 -12.73
C GLY A 93 3.25 0.94 -11.39
N GLN A 94 2.40 1.11 -10.39
CA GLN A 94 2.81 1.61 -9.07
C GLN A 94 3.74 0.61 -8.36
N LEU A 95 3.42 -0.68 -8.38
CA LEU A 95 4.23 -1.70 -7.72
C LEU A 95 5.61 -1.86 -8.38
N VAL A 96 5.67 -1.76 -9.72
CA VAL A 96 6.95 -1.75 -10.47
C VAL A 96 7.78 -0.53 -10.10
N ALA A 97 7.18 0.66 -10.09
CA ALA A 97 7.89 1.90 -9.77
C ALA A 97 8.49 1.90 -8.35
N ASN A 98 7.86 1.18 -7.41
CA ASN A 98 8.35 1.00 -6.04
C ASN A 98 9.31 -0.19 -5.87
N GLY A 99 9.57 -0.96 -6.93
CA GLY A 99 10.37 -2.19 -6.84
C GLY A 99 9.76 -3.25 -5.92
N ALA A 100 8.43 -3.25 -5.76
CA ALA A 100 7.72 -4.06 -4.77
C ALA A 100 7.32 -5.45 -5.29
N ILE A 101 7.40 -5.67 -6.60
CA ILE A 101 7.06 -6.93 -7.27
C ILE A 101 8.16 -7.33 -8.25
N VAL A 102 8.17 -8.61 -8.64
CA VAL A 102 9.10 -9.16 -9.64
C VAL A 102 8.36 -9.65 -10.88
N PRO A 103 9.00 -9.61 -12.08
CA PRO A 103 8.38 -10.11 -13.29
C PRO A 103 8.26 -11.64 -13.28
N ILE A 104 7.33 -12.16 -14.09
CA ILE A 104 7.04 -13.59 -14.24
C ILE A 104 7.38 -14.03 -15.67
N GLU A 105 8.15 -15.10 -15.81
CA GLU A 105 8.54 -15.66 -17.11
C GLU A 105 7.69 -16.90 -17.43
N LEU A 106 6.69 -16.75 -18.31
CA LEU A 106 5.78 -17.85 -18.66
C LEU A 106 6.42 -18.92 -19.55
N GLY A 107 7.41 -18.55 -20.37
CA GLY A 107 7.93 -19.43 -21.42
C GLY A 107 6.81 -19.98 -22.31
N ASP A 108 6.77 -21.31 -22.49
CA ASP A 108 5.77 -21.99 -23.31
C ASP A 108 4.33 -21.89 -22.75
N LEU A 109 4.16 -21.56 -21.45
CA LEU A 109 2.84 -21.38 -20.85
C LEU A 109 2.09 -20.16 -21.40
N ALA A 110 2.77 -19.20 -22.03
CA ALA A 110 2.15 -18.01 -22.60
C ALA A 110 1.01 -18.35 -23.58
N ASP A 111 1.15 -19.43 -24.37
CA ASP A 111 0.13 -19.91 -25.32
C ASP A 111 -1.13 -20.46 -24.62
N SER A 112 -1.07 -20.69 -23.31
CA SER A 112 -2.20 -21.13 -22.49
C SER A 112 -3.03 -19.96 -21.94
N PHE A 113 -2.66 -18.71 -22.24
CA PHE A 113 -3.40 -17.52 -21.82
C PHE A 113 -3.94 -16.74 -23.02
N TYR A 114 -5.07 -16.06 -22.84
CA TYR A 114 -5.54 -15.12 -23.84
C TYR A 114 -4.62 -13.89 -23.88
N PRO A 115 -4.19 -13.44 -25.07
CA PRO A 115 -3.29 -12.28 -25.19
C PRO A 115 -3.84 -11.02 -24.51
N ALA A 116 -5.15 -10.81 -24.54
CA ALA A 116 -5.79 -9.68 -23.86
C ALA A 116 -5.55 -9.70 -22.34
N ALA A 117 -5.56 -10.87 -21.71
CA ALA A 117 -5.30 -11.00 -20.28
C ALA A 117 -3.83 -10.73 -19.94
N LEU A 118 -2.89 -11.26 -20.73
CA LEU A 118 -1.46 -11.00 -20.54
C LEU A 118 -1.12 -9.52 -20.72
N ASN A 119 -1.74 -8.86 -21.70
CA ASN A 119 -1.50 -7.45 -22.00
C ASN A 119 -1.86 -6.53 -20.82
N LEU A 120 -2.89 -6.86 -20.03
CA LEU A 120 -3.27 -6.06 -18.85
C LEU A 120 -2.18 -6.03 -17.78
N PHE A 121 -1.40 -7.11 -17.66
CA PHE A 121 -0.35 -7.26 -16.65
C PHE A 121 1.06 -7.06 -17.24
N THR A 122 1.15 -6.64 -18.50
CA THR A 122 2.42 -6.33 -19.16
C THR A 122 2.75 -4.85 -19.01
N TYR A 123 3.93 -4.56 -18.49
CA TYR A 123 4.47 -3.20 -18.40
C TYR A 123 5.97 -3.22 -18.72
N GLN A 124 6.42 -2.29 -19.56
CA GLN A 124 7.80 -2.24 -20.08
C GLN A 124 8.25 -3.57 -20.71
N ASP A 125 7.37 -4.17 -21.54
CA ASP A 125 7.59 -5.45 -22.23
C ASP A 125 7.81 -6.68 -21.32
N GLN A 126 7.47 -6.57 -20.03
CA GLN A 126 7.55 -7.67 -19.06
C GLN A 126 6.19 -7.95 -18.42
N LEU A 127 5.89 -9.21 -18.14
CA LEU A 127 4.69 -9.62 -17.40
C LEU A 127 4.97 -9.53 -15.89
N TRP A 128 4.11 -8.84 -15.15
CA TRP A 128 4.33 -8.56 -13.72
C TRP A 128 3.38 -9.29 -12.77
N ALA A 129 2.36 -9.94 -13.30
CA ALA A 129 1.46 -10.79 -12.54
C ALA A 129 0.89 -11.90 -13.42
N LEU A 130 0.53 -13.03 -12.80
CA LEU A 130 -0.16 -14.11 -13.49
C LEU A 130 -1.67 -13.81 -13.50
N PRO A 131 -2.29 -13.47 -14.64
CA PRO A 131 -3.72 -13.20 -14.68
C PRO A 131 -4.51 -14.49 -14.51
N TYR A 132 -5.66 -14.41 -13.84
CA TYR A 132 -6.61 -15.53 -13.80
C TYR A 132 -7.99 -15.15 -14.36
N ASN A 133 -8.34 -13.86 -14.42
CA ASN A 133 -9.56 -13.40 -15.08
C ASN A 133 -9.40 -12.02 -15.74
N LEU A 134 -10.40 -11.72 -16.57
CA LEU A 134 -10.71 -10.42 -17.16
C LEU A 134 -12.06 -9.95 -16.62
N GLU A 135 -12.29 -8.64 -16.63
CA GLU A 135 -13.56 -8.05 -16.24
C GLU A 135 -13.83 -6.70 -16.90
N ASN A 136 -15.11 -6.41 -17.07
CA ASN A 136 -15.62 -5.13 -17.50
C ASN A 136 -17.03 -4.95 -16.91
N VAL A 137 -17.48 -3.70 -16.83
CA VAL A 137 -18.87 -3.39 -16.51
C VAL A 137 -19.77 -3.49 -17.75
N ALA A 138 -21.08 -3.61 -17.52
CA ALA A 138 -22.15 -3.61 -18.53
C ALA A 138 -23.40 -2.89 -18.00
N LEU A 139 -24.35 -2.59 -18.87
CA LEU A 139 -25.66 -2.06 -18.47
C LEU A 139 -26.58 -3.22 -18.10
N ILE A 140 -27.02 -3.27 -16.85
CA ILE A 140 -28.03 -4.23 -16.41
C ILE A 140 -29.40 -3.58 -16.56
N ARG A 141 -30.37 -4.32 -17.13
CA ARG A 141 -31.70 -3.80 -17.42
C ARG A 141 -32.78 -4.79 -17.02
N ASN A 142 -33.82 -4.30 -16.34
CA ASN A 142 -35.07 -5.00 -16.16
C ASN A 142 -35.91 -4.88 -17.45
N VAL A 143 -36.10 -6.00 -18.15
CA VAL A 143 -36.74 -6.07 -19.48
C VAL A 143 -38.25 -5.78 -19.39
N ASP A 144 -38.88 -6.06 -18.25
CA ASP A 144 -40.30 -5.78 -18.05
C ASP A 144 -40.58 -4.28 -17.92
N LEU A 145 -39.63 -3.52 -17.37
CA LEU A 145 -39.71 -2.07 -17.24
C LEU A 145 -39.22 -1.34 -18.49
N VAL A 146 -38.13 -1.82 -19.09
CA VAL A 146 -37.52 -1.25 -20.29
C VAL A 146 -37.31 -2.38 -21.29
N PRO A 147 -38.24 -2.63 -22.23
CA PRO A 147 -38.17 -3.80 -23.13
C PRO A 147 -37.00 -3.76 -24.13
N GLU A 148 -36.67 -2.58 -24.64
CA GLU A 148 -35.61 -2.38 -25.64
C GLU A 148 -34.40 -1.69 -24.99
N ALA A 149 -33.20 -2.23 -25.23
CA ALA A 149 -31.97 -1.65 -24.67
C ALA A 149 -31.69 -0.27 -25.29
N PRO A 150 -31.52 0.79 -24.47
CA PRO A 150 -31.18 2.12 -24.97
C PRO A 150 -29.82 2.11 -25.66
N LYS A 151 -29.72 2.85 -26.76
CA LYS A 151 -28.49 3.01 -27.55
C LYS A 151 -27.69 4.22 -27.16
N THR A 152 -28.32 5.22 -26.55
CA THR A 152 -27.66 6.46 -26.17
C THR A 152 -27.99 6.90 -24.74
N TRP A 153 -27.10 7.67 -24.13
CA TRP A 153 -27.36 8.28 -22.82
C TRP A 153 -28.51 9.30 -22.86
N GLU A 154 -28.79 9.87 -24.03
CA GLU A 154 -30.00 10.67 -24.26
C GLU A 154 -31.28 9.82 -24.14
N GLU A 155 -31.30 8.60 -24.69
CA GLU A 155 -32.42 7.66 -24.54
C GLU A 155 -32.57 7.20 -23.08
N VAL A 156 -31.46 6.97 -22.36
CA VAL A 156 -31.48 6.63 -20.93
C VAL A 156 -32.17 7.74 -20.10
N ARG A 157 -31.84 9.01 -20.36
CA ARG A 157 -32.52 10.14 -19.69
C ARG A 157 -34.01 10.17 -20.04
N ALA A 158 -34.37 10.07 -21.31
CA ALA A 158 -35.77 10.08 -21.73
C ALA A 158 -36.61 8.95 -21.09
N ILE A 159 -36.04 7.74 -21.01
CA ILE A 159 -36.66 6.60 -20.30
C ILE A 159 -36.82 6.91 -18.81
N SER A 160 -35.82 7.53 -18.19
CA SER A 160 -35.88 7.91 -16.77
C SER A 160 -36.97 8.95 -16.50
N GLU A 161 -37.12 9.96 -17.37
CA GLU A 161 -38.20 10.94 -17.31
C GLU A 161 -39.59 10.28 -17.44
N GLU A 162 -39.75 9.34 -18.38
CA GLU A 162 -41.00 8.61 -18.57
C GLU A 162 -41.36 7.76 -17.34
N LEU A 163 -40.41 7.00 -16.81
CA LEU A 163 -40.64 6.11 -15.67
C LEU A 163 -40.95 6.87 -14.39
N ILE A 164 -40.23 7.97 -14.11
CA ILE A 164 -40.52 8.84 -12.96
C ILE A 164 -41.93 9.44 -13.09
N ALA A 165 -42.31 9.93 -14.27
CA ALA A 165 -43.65 10.47 -14.52
C ALA A 165 -44.77 9.42 -14.37
N SER A 166 -44.47 8.14 -14.61
CA SER A 166 -45.44 7.04 -14.59
C SER A 166 -45.85 6.56 -13.20
N GLY A 167 -45.04 6.82 -12.15
CA GLY A 167 -45.45 6.49 -10.77
C GLY A 167 -44.42 5.89 -9.82
N LYS A 168 -43.13 6.28 -9.93
CA LYS A 168 -42.07 6.20 -8.90
C LYS A 168 -41.05 5.05 -8.98
N LEU A 169 -40.42 4.81 -10.13
CA LEU A 169 -39.21 4.00 -10.19
C LEU A 169 -38.17 4.78 -11.00
N TYR A 170 -36.90 4.69 -10.61
CA TYR A 170 -35.80 5.33 -11.32
C TYR A 170 -35.53 4.59 -12.63
N GLY A 171 -35.41 5.30 -13.76
CA GLY A 171 -35.05 4.64 -15.01
C GLY A 171 -33.61 4.14 -15.02
N PHE A 172 -32.71 4.91 -14.43
CA PHE A 172 -31.32 4.58 -14.27
C PHE A 172 -30.81 5.04 -12.90
N VAL A 173 -29.91 4.28 -12.30
CA VAL A 173 -29.19 4.68 -11.08
C VAL A 173 -27.69 4.45 -11.22
N ALA A 174 -26.90 5.38 -10.69
CA ALA A 174 -25.45 5.32 -10.72
C ALA A 174 -24.86 5.20 -9.31
N HIS A 175 -23.69 4.57 -9.23
CA HIS A 175 -22.87 4.52 -8.02
C HIS A 175 -22.29 5.92 -7.75
N THR A 176 -22.74 6.57 -6.67
CA THR A 176 -22.29 7.94 -6.36
C THR A 176 -20.79 7.93 -6.06
N GLY A 177 -20.04 8.82 -6.70
CA GLY A 177 -18.60 8.95 -6.44
C GLY A 177 -17.72 7.82 -7.01
N ASN A 178 -18.25 6.85 -7.76
CA ASN A 178 -17.49 5.70 -8.23
C ASN A 178 -17.04 5.88 -9.70
N PRO A 179 -15.79 6.30 -9.97
CA PRO A 179 -15.38 6.68 -11.32
C PRO A 179 -15.31 5.49 -12.28
N TYR A 180 -15.01 4.29 -11.76
CA TYR A 180 -14.93 3.08 -12.56
C TYR A 180 -16.28 2.70 -13.18
N HIS A 181 -17.38 2.80 -12.41
CA HIS A 181 -18.72 2.50 -12.90
C HIS A 181 -19.30 3.59 -13.80
N VAL A 182 -18.94 4.86 -13.61
CA VAL A 182 -19.46 5.96 -14.46
C VAL A 182 -18.59 6.27 -15.67
N TYR A 183 -17.37 5.74 -15.75
CA TYR A 183 -16.47 5.94 -16.90
C TYR A 183 -17.13 5.65 -18.27
N PRO A 184 -17.98 4.62 -18.45
CA PRO A 184 -18.65 4.41 -19.72
C PRO A 184 -19.48 5.60 -20.22
N ILE A 185 -19.99 6.44 -19.32
CA ILE A 185 -20.69 7.69 -19.67
C ILE A 185 -19.66 8.71 -20.19
N PHE A 186 -18.53 8.86 -19.49
CA PHE A 186 -17.45 9.75 -19.92
C PHE A 186 -16.91 9.37 -21.28
N SER A 187 -16.59 8.09 -21.50
CA SER A 187 -16.06 7.61 -22.77
C SER A 187 -17.07 7.71 -23.92
N ALA A 188 -18.37 7.55 -23.64
CA ALA A 188 -19.43 7.76 -24.64
C ALA A 188 -19.43 9.20 -25.18
N TYR A 189 -19.20 10.20 -24.34
CA TYR A 189 -19.09 11.61 -24.74
C TYR A 189 -17.69 11.98 -25.27
N GLY A 190 -16.75 11.02 -25.38
CA GLY A 190 -15.38 11.23 -25.85
C GLY A 190 -14.38 11.67 -24.78
N GLY A 191 -14.74 11.52 -23.50
CA GLY A 191 -13.84 11.70 -22.38
C GLY A 191 -12.85 10.54 -22.23
N TYR A 192 -11.70 10.82 -21.64
CA TYR A 192 -10.64 9.85 -21.36
C TYR A 192 -9.86 10.27 -20.11
N VAL A 193 -9.07 9.36 -19.54
CA VAL A 193 -8.24 9.67 -18.35
C VAL A 193 -6.91 10.30 -18.77
N PHE A 194 -6.07 9.54 -19.47
CA PHE A 194 -4.79 9.99 -20.00
C PHE A 194 -4.76 9.87 -21.52
N GLY A 195 -4.20 10.88 -22.18
CA GLY A 195 -3.93 10.84 -23.61
C GLY A 195 -2.78 9.88 -23.95
N PHE A 196 -2.41 9.82 -25.22
CA PHE A 196 -1.31 8.99 -25.70
C PHE A 196 -0.15 9.85 -26.24
N ASN A 197 1.08 9.40 -26.03
CA ASN A 197 2.26 9.89 -26.72
C ASN A 197 2.27 9.40 -28.18
N GLU A 198 3.17 9.95 -29.01
CA GLU A 198 3.32 9.54 -30.41
C GLU A 198 3.68 8.05 -30.58
N ASP A 199 4.30 7.44 -29.57
CA ASP A 199 4.68 6.03 -29.55
C ASP A 199 3.55 5.09 -29.08
N GLY A 200 2.38 5.63 -28.73
CA GLY A 200 1.22 4.88 -28.25
C GLY A 200 1.23 4.55 -26.77
N THR A 201 2.23 5.01 -26.00
CA THR A 201 2.22 4.92 -24.53
C THR A 201 1.33 6.00 -23.92
N TYR A 202 0.84 5.79 -22.69
CA TYR A 202 0.05 6.82 -21.99
C TYR A 202 0.89 8.06 -21.68
N ASN A 203 0.29 9.23 -21.83
CA ASN A 203 0.86 10.52 -21.47
C ASN A 203 0.23 11.03 -20.15
N PRO A 204 0.91 10.89 -19.00
CA PRO A 204 0.37 11.34 -17.72
C PRO A 204 0.18 12.86 -17.61
N SER A 205 0.79 13.65 -18.50
CA SER A 205 0.60 15.12 -18.54
C SER A 205 -0.67 15.53 -19.29
N ASP A 206 -1.23 14.66 -20.12
CA ASP A 206 -2.45 14.91 -20.89
C ASP A 206 -3.65 14.30 -20.17
N ILE A 207 -4.18 15.01 -19.19
CA ILE A 207 -5.34 14.56 -18.40
C ILE A 207 -6.63 15.00 -19.10
N GLY A 208 -7.45 14.04 -19.53
CA GLY A 208 -8.68 14.26 -20.29
C GLY A 208 -9.94 14.50 -19.46
N LEU A 209 -9.86 14.41 -18.12
CA LEU A 209 -11.03 14.48 -17.24
C LEU A 209 -11.75 15.83 -17.21
N ASN A 210 -11.13 16.92 -17.66
CA ASN A 210 -11.78 18.22 -17.86
C ASN A 210 -11.83 18.66 -19.35
N GLY A 211 -11.62 17.72 -20.27
CA GLY A 211 -11.82 17.95 -21.71
C GLY A 211 -13.30 18.08 -22.09
N GLU A 212 -13.58 18.54 -23.31
CA GLU A 212 -14.95 18.79 -23.79
C GLU A 212 -15.90 17.60 -23.59
N GLY A 213 -15.45 16.38 -23.90
CA GLY A 213 -16.25 15.16 -23.72
C GLY A 213 -16.55 14.85 -22.26
N SER A 214 -15.54 14.93 -21.40
CA SER A 214 -15.69 14.70 -19.95
C SER A 214 -16.61 15.73 -19.29
N LEU A 215 -16.53 17.00 -19.71
CA LEU A 215 -17.44 18.05 -19.22
C LEU A 215 -18.88 17.83 -19.67
N LYS A 216 -19.13 17.31 -20.88
CA LYS A 216 -20.48 16.93 -21.34
C LYS A 216 -21.05 15.78 -20.51
N ALA A 217 -20.23 14.76 -20.22
CA ALA A 217 -20.64 13.65 -19.36
C ALA A 217 -20.93 14.10 -17.92
N ALA A 218 -20.08 14.95 -17.35
CA ALA A 218 -20.27 15.53 -16.04
C ALA A 218 -21.56 16.38 -15.97
N GLN A 219 -21.84 17.15 -17.04
CA GLN A 219 -23.10 17.89 -17.15
C GLN A 219 -24.31 16.96 -17.26
N TRP A 220 -24.23 15.88 -18.04
CA TRP A 220 -25.32 14.90 -18.12
C TRP A 220 -25.62 14.27 -16.75
N LEU A 221 -24.58 13.91 -15.99
CA LEU A 221 -24.75 13.42 -14.62
C LEU A 221 -25.39 14.47 -13.71
N SER A 222 -24.91 15.72 -13.77
CA SER A 222 -25.46 16.83 -12.99
C SER A 222 -26.95 17.05 -13.29
N ASP A 223 -27.34 17.06 -14.56
CA ASP A 223 -28.74 17.22 -14.99
C ASP A 223 -29.63 16.09 -14.44
N MET A 224 -29.15 14.84 -14.47
CA MET A 224 -29.91 13.69 -13.95
C MET A 224 -30.18 13.81 -12.44
N TYR A 225 -29.24 14.35 -11.65
CA TYR A 225 -29.46 14.61 -10.23
C TYR A 225 -30.35 15.83 -10.00
N ALA A 226 -30.12 16.94 -10.72
CA ALA A 226 -30.86 18.19 -10.56
C ALA A 226 -32.35 18.06 -10.94
N ASP A 227 -32.66 17.17 -11.89
CA ASP A 227 -34.03 16.87 -12.32
C ASP A 227 -34.68 15.74 -11.49
N ASP A 228 -34.07 15.32 -10.36
CA ASP A 228 -34.54 14.24 -9.48
C ASP A 228 -34.70 12.87 -10.19
N LEU A 229 -33.97 12.65 -11.30
CA LEU A 229 -34.00 11.41 -12.09
C LEU A 229 -33.06 10.33 -11.55
N MET A 230 -32.15 10.68 -10.63
CA MET A 230 -31.30 9.76 -9.88
C MET A 230 -31.28 10.10 -8.39
N PRO A 231 -31.20 9.09 -7.50
CA PRO A 231 -31.00 9.31 -6.08
C PRO A 231 -29.56 9.75 -5.78
N GLN A 232 -29.39 10.67 -4.83
CA GLN A 232 -28.09 11.16 -4.39
C GLN A 232 -27.50 10.28 -3.28
N ASN A 233 -26.18 10.26 -3.16
CA ASN A 233 -25.42 9.63 -2.06
C ASN A 233 -25.73 8.12 -1.85
N ILE A 234 -25.90 7.38 -2.94
CA ILE A 234 -26.08 5.92 -2.89
C ILE A 234 -24.79 5.20 -3.31
N GLY A 235 -24.40 4.18 -2.55
CA GLY A 235 -23.25 3.33 -2.83
C GLY A 235 -23.63 2.04 -3.55
N ASP A 236 -22.66 1.15 -3.72
CA ASP A 236 -22.81 -0.07 -4.52
C ASP A 236 -23.94 -1.00 -4.05
N ASN A 237 -24.16 -1.10 -2.74
CA ASN A 237 -25.24 -1.92 -2.19
C ASN A 237 -26.61 -1.27 -2.41
N GLU A 238 -26.73 0.03 -2.16
CA GLU A 238 -27.99 0.75 -2.33
C GLU A 238 -28.43 0.80 -3.80
N VAL A 239 -27.48 0.94 -4.74
CA VAL A 239 -27.74 0.82 -6.19
C VAL A 239 -28.37 -0.53 -6.51
N PHE A 240 -27.78 -1.61 -6.00
CA PHE A 240 -28.30 -2.96 -6.26
C PHE A 240 -29.64 -3.21 -5.57
N ASP A 241 -29.82 -2.72 -4.34
CA ASP A 241 -31.06 -2.90 -3.59
C ASP A 241 -32.25 -2.27 -4.33
N LEU A 242 -32.06 -1.09 -4.94
CA LEU A 242 -33.07 -0.45 -5.79
C LEU A 242 -33.41 -1.28 -7.03
N PHE A 243 -32.41 -1.88 -7.69
CA PHE A 243 -32.68 -2.77 -8.82
C PHE A 243 -33.42 -4.03 -8.37
N GLN A 244 -32.97 -4.65 -7.27
CA GLN A 244 -33.55 -5.87 -6.72
C GLN A 244 -35.01 -5.67 -6.29
N SER A 245 -35.36 -4.52 -5.71
CA SER A 245 -36.74 -4.21 -5.32
C SER A 245 -37.64 -3.83 -6.51
N GLY A 246 -37.04 -3.65 -7.70
CA GLY A 246 -37.73 -3.13 -8.88
C GLY A 246 -37.88 -1.61 -8.88
N ASP A 247 -37.29 -0.90 -7.91
CA ASP A 247 -37.31 0.57 -7.81
C ASP A 247 -36.35 1.27 -8.77
N ALA A 248 -35.45 0.54 -9.43
CA ALA A 248 -34.64 1.00 -10.54
C ALA A 248 -34.69 0.05 -11.73
N ALA A 249 -34.85 0.58 -12.94
CA ALA A 249 -34.94 -0.23 -14.15
C ALA A 249 -33.57 -0.59 -14.73
N MET A 250 -32.56 0.27 -14.57
CA MET A 250 -31.22 0.07 -15.11
C MET A 250 -30.13 0.54 -14.15
N PHE A 251 -28.98 -0.12 -14.17
CA PHE A 251 -27.76 0.31 -13.49
C PHE A 251 -26.52 -0.29 -14.16
N ILE A 252 -25.33 0.24 -13.86
CA ILE A 252 -24.07 -0.33 -14.36
C ILE A 252 -23.45 -1.20 -13.27
N THR A 253 -23.00 -2.40 -13.61
CA THR A 253 -22.12 -3.21 -12.75
C THR A 253 -21.36 -4.23 -13.58
N GLY A 254 -20.56 -5.08 -12.94
CA GLY A 254 -19.78 -6.13 -13.60
C GLY A 254 -20.16 -7.54 -13.15
N PRO A 255 -19.39 -8.55 -13.62
CA PRO A 255 -19.70 -9.97 -13.40
C PRO A 255 -19.68 -10.40 -11.92
N TRP A 256 -19.09 -9.63 -11.01
CA TRP A 256 -19.17 -9.87 -9.57
C TRP A 256 -20.59 -9.85 -9.01
N TYR A 257 -21.55 -9.23 -9.70
CA TYR A 257 -22.97 -9.23 -9.32
C TYR A 257 -23.79 -10.27 -10.07
N SER A 258 -23.20 -11.11 -10.91
CA SER A 258 -23.95 -12.01 -11.79
C SER A 258 -24.95 -12.90 -11.04
N GLU A 259 -24.49 -13.61 -10.00
CA GLU A 259 -25.36 -14.45 -9.16
C GLU A 259 -26.41 -13.62 -8.41
N ARG A 260 -26.05 -12.42 -7.95
CA ARG A 260 -27.01 -11.52 -7.28
C ARG A 260 -28.12 -11.08 -8.23
N ILE A 261 -27.78 -10.69 -9.47
CA ILE A 261 -28.74 -10.26 -10.50
C ILE A 261 -29.70 -11.40 -10.83
N LYS A 262 -29.17 -12.61 -11.05
CA LYS A 262 -29.98 -13.81 -11.31
C LYS A 262 -30.96 -14.09 -10.16
N GLN A 263 -30.48 -14.08 -8.92
CA GLN A 263 -31.31 -14.30 -7.74
C GLN A 263 -32.37 -13.21 -7.56
N ALA A 264 -32.03 -11.95 -7.83
CA ALA A 264 -32.97 -10.84 -7.78
C ALA A 264 -34.10 -11.01 -8.80
N ALA A 265 -33.77 -11.36 -10.05
CA ALA A 265 -34.74 -11.61 -11.10
C ALA A 265 -35.66 -12.80 -10.79
N GLU A 266 -35.10 -13.91 -10.31
CA GLU A 266 -35.88 -15.09 -9.90
C GLU A 266 -36.82 -14.79 -8.73
N ALA A 267 -36.35 -14.04 -7.72
CA ALA A 267 -37.15 -13.68 -6.54
C ALA A 267 -38.21 -12.61 -6.85
N GLY A 268 -37.88 -11.64 -7.69
CA GLY A 268 -38.76 -10.56 -8.13
C GLY A 268 -39.74 -10.98 -9.22
N GLY A 269 -39.46 -12.09 -9.92
CA GLY A 269 -40.29 -12.61 -11.00
C GLY A 269 -40.28 -11.71 -12.24
N PHE A 270 -39.13 -11.11 -12.57
CA PHE A 270 -38.93 -10.27 -13.76
C PHE A 270 -37.81 -10.81 -14.65
N GLU A 271 -37.86 -10.46 -15.93
CA GLU A 271 -36.79 -10.77 -16.89
C GLU A 271 -35.74 -9.66 -16.91
N TYR A 272 -34.47 -10.02 -17.08
CA TYR A 272 -33.37 -9.05 -17.15
C TYR A 272 -32.48 -9.28 -18.39
N SER A 273 -31.71 -8.26 -18.74
CA SER A 273 -30.67 -8.31 -19.75
C SER A 273 -29.38 -7.69 -19.23
N ILE A 274 -28.27 -8.11 -19.82
CA ILE A 274 -26.95 -7.52 -19.66
C ILE A 274 -26.57 -7.01 -21.05
N ASP A 275 -26.60 -5.70 -21.21
CA ASP A 275 -26.51 -5.03 -22.50
C ASP A 275 -25.17 -4.25 -22.64
N PRO A 276 -24.70 -4.02 -23.88
CA PRO A 276 -23.64 -3.05 -24.15
C PRO A 276 -23.97 -1.67 -23.61
N LEU A 277 -22.94 -0.91 -23.26
CA LEU A 277 -23.09 0.42 -22.68
C LEU A 277 -23.57 1.41 -23.76
N PRO A 278 -24.57 2.26 -23.47
CA PRO A 278 -25.05 3.26 -24.41
C PRO A 278 -23.93 4.20 -24.88
N GLY A 279 -23.99 4.58 -26.17
CA GLY A 279 -23.17 5.64 -26.72
C GLY A 279 -23.75 7.03 -26.42
N ALA A 280 -23.33 8.03 -27.18
CA ALA A 280 -23.89 9.37 -27.14
C ALA A 280 -24.24 9.85 -28.55
N GLU A 281 -25.43 10.43 -28.71
CA GLU A 281 -25.94 10.81 -30.04
C GLU A 281 -24.94 11.68 -30.84
N GLY A 282 -24.57 11.20 -32.02
CA GLY A 282 -23.65 11.91 -32.92
C GLY A 282 -22.19 11.95 -32.45
N ILE A 283 -21.83 11.24 -31.37
CA ILE A 283 -20.47 11.18 -30.83
C ILE A 283 -19.92 9.76 -30.89
N SER A 284 -20.62 8.79 -30.30
CA SER A 284 -20.16 7.41 -30.20
C SER A 284 -21.32 6.42 -30.33
N GLU A 285 -21.02 5.23 -30.86
CA GLU A 285 -22.00 4.14 -30.95
C GLU A 285 -22.18 3.42 -29.60
N PHE A 286 -21.10 3.32 -28.82
CA PHE A 286 -21.07 2.68 -27.51
C PHE A 286 -20.21 3.48 -26.53
N GLY A 287 -20.62 3.46 -25.26
CA GLY A 287 -19.74 3.77 -24.15
C GLY A 287 -18.71 2.65 -24.00
N LYS A 288 -17.49 3.03 -23.65
CA LYS A 288 -16.37 2.09 -23.49
C LYS A 288 -16.08 1.90 -22.01
N PRO A 289 -16.32 0.71 -21.45
CA PRO A 289 -15.90 0.40 -20.08
C PRO A 289 -14.38 0.19 -20.03
N PHE A 290 -13.81 0.28 -18.83
CA PHE A 290 -12.47 -0.22 -18.62
C PHE A 290 -12.43 -1.75 -18.71
N ALA A 291 -11.48 -2.27 -19.47
CA ALA A 291 -11.02 -3.65 -19.33
C ALA A 291 -10.10 -3.72 -18.11
N GLY A 292 -10.49 -4.55 -17.15
CA GLY A 292 -9.72 -4.91 -15.98
C GLY A 292 -9.42 -6.39 -15.93
N GLY A 293 -8.64 -6.78 -14.94
CA GLY A 293 -8.37 -8.18 -14.64
C GLY A 293 -7.70 -8.32 -13.29
N GLN A 294 -7.76 -9.52 -12.74
CA GLN A 294 -7.18 -9.85 -11.46
C GLN A 294 -6.02 -10.82 -11.67
N GLY A 295 -4.95 -10.63 -10.90
CA GLY A 295 -3.71 -11.39 -11.08
C GLY A 295 -2.95 -11.61 -9.79
N PHE A 296 -2.08 -12.61 -9.82
CA PHE A 296 -1.16 -12.95 -8.75
C PHE A 296 0.19 -12.27 -8.97
N PHE A 297 0.58 -11.42 -8.03
CA PHE A 297 1.84 -10.69 -8.04
C PHE A 297 2.81 -11.35 -7.07
N ILE A 298 4.06 -11.55 -7.48
CA ILE A 298 5.12 -12.04 -6.59
C ILE A 298 5.78 -10.84 -5.91
N SER A 299 5.82 -10.84 -4.58
CA SER A 299 6.47 -9.79 -3.79
C SER A 299 7.99 -9.83 -3.97
N ALA A 300 8.61 -8.69 -4.30
CA ALA A 300 10.06 -8.55 -4.34
C ALA A 300 10.72 -8.67 -2.96
N PHE A 301 9.93 -8.50 -1.89
CA PHE A 301 10.38 -8.63 -0.51
C PHE A 301 10.30 -10.06 0.03
N SER A 302 9.70 -10.98 -0.74
CA SER A 302 9.61 -12.39 -0.36
C SER A 302 11.00 -13.05 -0.36
N ASN A 303 11.28 -13.85 0.67
CA ASN A 303 12.43 -14.75 0.69
C ASN A 303 12.18 -16.06 -0.11
N ASN A 304 10.95 -16.27 -0.59
CA ASN A 304 10.47 -17.49 -1.23
C ASN A 304 10.07 -17.26 -2.71
N GLN A 305 10.63 -16.26 -3.41
CA GLN A 305 10.23 -15.88 -4.77
C GLN A 305 10.21 -17.05 -5.76
N LEU A 306 11.22 -17.92 -5.73
CA LEU A 306 11.27 -19.10 -6.60
C LEU A 306 10.15 -20.10 -6.31
N LEU A 307 9.79 -20.25 -5.04
CA LEU A 307 8.69 -21.11 -4.61
C LEU A 307 7.34 -20.49 -4.96
N ALA A 308 7.19 -19.17 -4.82
CA ALA A 308 6.03 -18.42 -5.28
C ALA A 308 5.84 -18.55 -6.81
N GLU A 309 6.92 -18.41 -7.59
CA GLU A 309 6.90 -18.61 -9.04
C GLU A 309 6.53 -20.07 -9.38
N THR A 310 7.09 -21.05 -8.67
CA THR A 310 6.70 -22.46 -8.83
C THR A 310 5.20 -22.67 -8.54
N PHE A 311 4.69 -22.09 -7.45
CA PHE A 311 3.26 -22.14 -7.14
C PHE A 311 2.43 -21.54 -8.28
N LEU A 312 2.86 -20.42 -8.87
CA LEU A 312 2.13 -19.79 -9.97
C LEU A 312 2.20 -20.60 -11.27
N LEU A 313 3.36 -21.08 -11.68
CA LEU A 313 3.58 -21.72 -12.98
C LEU A 313 3.20 -23.21 -12.98
N ASP A 314 3.51 -23.95 -11.92
CA ASP A 314 3.36 -25.41 -11.90
C ASP A 314 2.07 -25.88 -11.21
N PHE A 315 1.46 -25.02 -10.39
CA PHE A 315 0.21 -25.34 -9.69
C PHE A 315 -0.96 -24.49 -10.21
N VAL A 316 -0.85 -23.16 -10.11
CA VAL A 316 -1.94 -22.24 -10.48
C VAL A 316 -2.21 -22.23 -11.99
N ALA A 317 -1.19 -22.15 -12.83
CA ALA A 317 -1.32 -22.14 -14.30
C ALA A 317 -1.65 -23.53 -14.90
N THR A 318 -2.57 -24.25 -14.26
CA THR A 318 -3.14 -25.51 -14.73
C THR A 318 -4.64 -25.32 -14.97
N LEU A 319 -5.19 -26.06 -15.93
CA LEU A 319 -6.62 -25.95 -16.26
C LEU A 319 -7.52 -26.22 -15.06
N ASP A 320 -7.18 -27.22 -14.23
CA ASP A 320 -7.98 -27.60 -13.06
C ASP A 320 -8.03 -26.48 -12.01
N VAL A 321 -6.88 -25.90 -11.68
CA VAL A 321 -6.80 -24.81 -10.70
C VAL A 321 -7.42 -23.54 -11.25
N MET A 322 -7.12 -23.15 -12.50
CA MET A 322 -7.74 -21.98 -13.14
C MET A 322 -9.27 -22.08 -13.22
N GLN A 323 -9.79 -23.29 -13.45
CA GLN A 323 -11.24 -23.55 -13.46
C GLN A 323 -11.90 -23.34 -12.09
N ARG A 324 -11.15 -23.56 -11.00
CA ARG A 324 -11.60 -23.31 -9.62
C ARG A 324 -11.42 -21.85 -9.21
N LEU A 325 -10.43 -21.15 -9.77
CA LEU A 325 -10.11 -19.76 -9.44
C LEU A 325 -11.11 -18.74 -9.97
N THR A 326 -11.80 -19.04 -11.06
CA THR A 326 -12.72 -18.05 -11.66
C THR A 326 -13.99 -18.66 -12.23
N GLN A 327 -15.08 -17.93 -11.97
CA GLN A 327 -16.36 -18.04 -12.67
C GLN A 327 -16.63 -16.75 -13.46
N ARG A 328 -15.58 -15.99 -13.80
CA ARG A 328 -15.62 -14.78 -14.64
C ARG A 328 -14.94 -15.06 -15.98
N LEU A 329 -14.87 -14.06 -16.85
CA LEU A 329 -14.13 -14.18 -18.11
C LEU A 329 -12.69 -14.68 -17.83
N PRO A 330 -12.34 -15.89 -18.29
CA PRO A 330 -11.09 -16.51 -17.85
C PRO A 330 -9.89 -15.93 -18.59
N ALA A 331 -8.77 -15.79 -17.88
CA ALA A 331 -7.49 -15.48 -18.52
C ALA A 331 -6.86 -16.70 -19.21
N PHE A 332 -7.15 -17.90 -18.71
CA PHE A 332 -6.55 -19.16 -19.15
C PHE A 332 -7.42 -19.86 -20.20
N VAL A 333 -6.79 -20.31 -21.28
CA VAL A 333 -7.45 -20.98 -22.40
C VAL A 333 -7.99 -22.34 -21.96
N GLY A 334 -9.24 -22.63 -22.31
CA GLY A 334 -9.90 -23.89 -22.00
C GLY A 334 -10.70 -23.90 -20.70
N VAL A 335 -10.56 -22.88 -19.84
CA VAL A 335 -11.48 -22.68 -18.72
C VAL A 335 -12.87 -22.38 -19.27
N THR A 336 -13.87 -23.08 -18.74
CA THR A 336 -15.27 -22.94 -19.13
C THR A 336 -16.07 -22.31 -18.00
N VAL A 337 -16.96 -21.39 -18.32
CA VAL A 337 -17.85 -20.77 -17.33
C VAL A 337 -19.28 -21.12 -17.68
N GLU A 338 -20.02 -21.68 -16.72
CA GLU A 338 -21.39 -22.14 -16.96
C GLU A 338 -22.42 -21.01 -16.87
N ASP A 339 -22.07 -19.91 -16.21
CA ASP A 339 -22.97 -18.78 -16.03
C ASP A 339 -23.19 -18.03 -17.37
N PRO A 340 -24.42 -18.04 -17.92
CA PRO A 340 -24.72 -17.41 -19.20
C PRO A 340 -24.51 -15.88 -19.19
N ASN A 341 -24.54 -15.25 -18.01
CA ASN A 341 -24.30 -13.81 -17.89
C ASN A 341 -22.88 -13.43 -18.29
N ILE A 342 -21.91 -14.34 -18.13
CA ILE A 342 -20.51 -14.07 -18.44
C ILE A 342 -20.29 -13.90 -19.94
N GLU A 343 -21.04 -14.64 -20.77
CA GLU A 343 -21.05 -14.41 -22.22
C GLU A 343 -21.62 -13.03 -22.56
N LEU A 344 -22.68 -12.60 -21.87
CA LEU A 344 -23.26 -11.27 -22.08
C LEU A 344 -22.31 -10.14 -21.64
N PHE A 345 -21.62 -10.28 -20.49
CA PHE A 345 -20.58 -9.35 -20.08
C PHE A 345 -19.43 -9.27 -21.10
N SER A 346 -19.05 -10.41 -21.70
CA SER A 346 -18.06 -10.47 -22.77
C SER A 346 -18.48 -9.66 -24.00
N ILE A 347 -19.74 -9.84 -24.43
CA ILE A 347 -20.30 -9.11 -25.57
C ILE A 347 -20.37 -7.61 -25.26
N ALA A 348 -20.83 -7.24 -24.06
CA ALA A 348 -20.88 -5.85 -23.62
C ALA A 348 -19.49 -5.21 -23.49
N GLY A 349 -18.48 -6.01 -23.16
CA GLY A 349 -17.08 -5.60 -23.03
C GLY A 349 -16.29 -5.57 -24.35
N ALA A 350 -16.89 -5.91 -25.49
CA ALA A 350 -16.18 -5.94 -26.77
C ALA A 350 -15.60 -4.58 -27.21
N SER A 351 -16.19 -3.48 -26.71
CA SER A 351 -15.72 -2.10 -26.93
C SER A 351 -14.81 -1.57 -25.81
N SER A 352 -14.47 -2.39 -24.83
CA SER A 352 -13.67 -1.98 -23.67
C SER A 352 -12.30 -1.44 -24.05
N GLU A 353 -11.80 -0.51 -23.24
CA GLU A 353 -10.44 0.02 -23.37
C GLU A 353 -9.62 -0.42 -22.15
N PRO A 354 -8.34 -0.82 -22.35
CA PRO A 354 -7.46 -1.12 -21.22
C PRO A 354 -7.44 0.04 -20.23
N MET A 355 -7.66 -0.25 -18.95
CA MET A 355 -7.43 0.76 -17.91
C MET A 355 -5.94 1.11 -17.87
N PRO A 356 -5.56 2.40 -17.75
CA PRO A 356 -4.17 2.79 -17.71
C PRO A 356 -3.39 2.10 -16.58
N ALA A 357 -2.45 1.22 -16.95
CA ALA A 357 -1.58 0.51 -16.02
C ALA A 357 -0.26 1.28 -15.76
N ILE A 358 -0.33 2.61 -15.66
CA ILE A 358 0.82 3.48 -15.33
C ILE A 358 0.78 3.89 -13.84
N PRO A 359 1.93 4.14 -13.19
CA PRO A 359 1.98 4.52 -11.78
C PRO A 359 1.05 5.68 -11.41
N GLU A 360 0.90 6.64 -12.32
CA GLU A 360 0.11 7.86 -12.17
C GLU A 360 -1.39 7.60 -11.96
N MET A 361 -1.91 6.44 -12.40
CA MET A 361 -3.33 6.11 -12.26
C MET A 361 -3.80 6.12 -10.79
N GLY A 362 -2.92 5.74 -9.86
CA GLY A 362 -3.22 5.79 -8.42
C GLY A 362 -3.56 7.20 -7.89
N SER A 363 -3.11 8.26 -8.55
CA SER A 363 -3.42 9.65 -8.18
C SER A 363 -4.73 10.17 -8.75
N VAL A 364 -5.35 9.43 -9.68
CA VAL A 364 -6.54 9.88 -10.42
C VAL A 364 -7.81 9.64 -9.63
N TRP A 365 -7.93 8.45 -9.03
CA TRP A 365 -9.19 7.93 -8.50
C TRP A 365 -9.84 8.85 -7.48
N LYS A 366 -9.08 9.34 -6.50
CA LYS A 366 -9.61 10.17 -5.41
C LYS A 366 -10.17 11.50 -5.89
N GLY A 367 -9.38 12.27 -6.64
CA GLY A 367 -9.82 13.58 -7.15
C GLY A 367 -11.04 13.46 -8.05
N TRP A 368 -11.10 12.42 -8.89
CA TRP A 368 -12.27 12.18 -9.73
C TRP A 368 -13.50 11.73 -8.92
N SER A 369 -13.32 10.83 -7.95
CA SER A 369 -14.39 10.42 -7.01
C SER A 369 -14.99 11.64 -6.31
N ASP A 370 -14.15 12.54 -5.79
CA ASP A 370 -14.61 13.74 -5.09
C ASP A 370 -15.42 14.66 -6.00
N ALA A 371 -14.98 14.87 -7.24
CA ALA A 371 -15.76 15.65 -8.20
C ALA A 371 -17.12 15.02 -8.50
N LEU A 372 -17.20 13.69 -8.64
CA LEU A 372 -18.46 12.99 -8.86
C LEU A 372 -19.40 13.10 -7.65
N VAL A 373 -18.86 13.07 -6.42
CA VAL A 373 -19.65 13.32 -5.21
C VAL A 373 -20.19 14.75 -5.21
N LEU A 374 -19.36 15.76 -5.52
CA LEU A 374 -19.80 17.15 -5.60
C LEU A 374 -20.90 17.36 -6.66
N ILE A 375 -20.75 16.73 -7.83
CA ILE A 375 -21.76 16.75 -8.91
C ILE A 375 -23.10 16.17 -8.43
N SER A 376 -23.08 15.09 -7.64
CA SER A 376 -24.29 14.52 -7.05
C SER A 376 -24.97 15.42 -6.01
N GLN A 377 -24.28 16.46 -5.55
CA GLN A 377 -24.75 17.42 -4.54
C GLN A 377 -25.06 18.79 -5.16
N ASP A 378 -25.43 18.83 -6.44
CA ASP A 378 -25.76 20.04 -7.22
C ASP A 378 -24.63 21.09 -7.32
N SER A 379 -23.37 20.67 -7.17
CA SER A 379 -22.24 21.55 -7.48
C SER A 379 -22.07 21.72 -8.99
N ASP A 380 -21.47 22.85 -9.40
CA ASP A 380 -21.14 23.09 -10.82
C ASP A 380 -20.21 21.98 -11.34
N PRO A 381 -20.65 21.18 -12.33
CA PRO A 381 -19.86 20.05 -12.84
C PRO A 381 -18.57 20.50 -13.51
N VAL A 382 -18.53 21.69 -14.13
CA VAL A 382 -17.33 22.21 -14.77
C VAL A 382 -16.30 22.61 -13.73
N ALA A 383 -16.73 23.29 -12.66
CA ALA A 383 -15.85 23.65 -11.56
C ALA A 383 -15.30 22.40 -10.86
N ALA A 384 -16.16 21.43 -10.53
CA ALA A 384 -15.77 20.19 -9.86
C ALA A 384 -14.72 19.40 -10.66
N MET A 385 -14.94 19.18 -11.97
CA MET A 385 -13.99 18.46 -12.81
C MET A 385 -12.67 19.22 -13.01
N ASN A 386 -12.69 20.56 -13.08
CA ASN A 386 -11.47 21.35 -13.13
C ASN A 386 -10.65 21.23 -11.84
N THR A 387 -11.30 21.33 -10.68
CA THR A 387 -10.63 21.15 -9.39
C THR A 387 -10.04 19.74 -9.26
N ALA A 388 -10.76 18.69 -9.71
CA ALA A 388 -10.21 17.34 -9.75
C ALA A 388 -8.94 17.26 -10.61
N VAL A 389 -8.93 17.83 -11.81
CA VAL A 389 -7.74 17.83 -12.67
C VAL A 389 -6.59 18.62 -12.05
N GLU A 390 -6.85 19.74 -11.38
CA GLU A 390 -5.83 20.49 -10.64
C GLU A 390 -5.23 19.67 -9.50
N GLN A 391 -6.05 18.99 -8.70
CA GLN A 391 -5.62 18.09 -7.64
C GLN A 391 -4.79 16.93 -8.18
N ILE A 392 -5.23 16.31 -9.28
CA ILE A 392 -4.50 15.23 -9.94
C ILE A 392 -3.15 15.76 -10.43
N ARG A 393 -3.10 16.91 -11.11
CA ARG A 393 -1.83 17.52 -11.55
C ARG A 393 -0.90 17.82 -10.39
N ALA A 394 -1.42 18.31 -9.26
CA ALA A 394 -0.63 18.52 -8.06
C ALA A 394 -0.06 17.18 -7.56
N ALA A 395 -0.88 16.15 -7.41
CA ALA A 395 -0.44 14.81 -7.00
C ALA A 395 0.60 14.20 -7.96
N LEU A 396 0.45 14.38 -9.27
CA LEU A 396 1.41 13.93 -10.27
C LEU A 396 2.72 14.73 -10.22
N ALA A 397 2.65 16.05 -10.03
CA ALA A 397 3.83 16.90 -9.87
C ALA A 397 4.63 16.50 -8.62
N LEU A 398 3.92 16.14 -7.53
CA LEU A 398 4.53 15.60 -6.31
C LEU A 398 5.23 14.26 -6.56
N ARG A 399 4.62 13.37 -7.35
CA ARG A 399 5.23 12.08 -7.76
C ARG A 399 6.43 12.22 -8.67
N GLN A 400 6.41 13.20 -9.58
CA GLN A 400 7.51 13.45 -10.53
C GLN A 400 8.61 14.33 -9.94
N SER A 401 8.37 14.94 -8.77
CA SER A 401 9.37 15.70 -8.05
C SER A 401 10.46 14.78 -7.52
N THR A 402 11.69 15.01 -7.94
CA THR A 402 12.88 14.33 -7.39
C THR A 402 13.17 14.73 -5.94
N SER A 403 12.51 15.76 -5.43
CA SER A 403 12.49 16.12 -4.01
C SER A 403 11.10 15.83 -3.44
N LYS A 404 11.00 14.95 -2.45
CA LYS A 404 9.73 14.70 -1.74
C LYS A 404 9.19 16.01 -1.19
N VAL A 405 7.87 16.21 -1.25
CA VAL A 405 7.25 17.32 -0.53
C VAL A 405 7.00 16.87 0.88
N VAL A 406 7.58 17.58 1.82
CA VAL A 406 7.51 17.29 3.24
C VAL A 406 6.83 18.48 3.89
N VAL A 407 5.75 18.25 4.63
CA VAL A 407 4.94 19.28 5.26
C VAL A 407 4.92 19.05 6.77
N LEU A 408 5.29 20.07 7.54
CA LEU A 408 5.14 20.06 8.99
C LEU A 408 3.67 20.28 9.33
N VAL A 409 3.03 19.25 9.87
CA VAL A 409 1.60 19.22 10.18
C VAL A 409 1.36 19.17 11.68
N GLY A 410 0.37 19.91 12.17
CA GLY A 410 0.12 19.94 13.61
C GLY A 410 -0.75 21.11 14.06
N SER A 411 -0.95 21.23 15.38
CA SER A 411 -1.67 22.35 16.01
C SER A 411 -0.93 23.69 15.95
N LEU A 412 0.26 23.71 15.34
CA LEU A 412 1.09 24.89 15.14
C LEU A 412 0.83 25.59 13.79
N GLN A 413 0.10 24.96 12.87
CA GLN A 413 0.01 25.41 11.48
C GLN A 413 -0.75 26.73 11.33
N SER A 414 -1.82 26.94 12.10
CA SER A 414 -2.54 28.22 12.10
C SER A 414 -1.65 29.37 12.58
N GLU A 415 -0.82 29.15 13.61
CA GLU A 415 0.15 30.13 14.09
C GLU A 415 1.30 30.35 13.10
N ALA A 416 1.66 29.32 12.32
CA ALA A 416 2.62 29.41 11.23
C ALA A 416 2.05 30.09 9.95
N GLY A 417 0.73 30.33 9.89
CA GLY A 417 0.07 31.05 8.80
C GLY A 417 -0.74 30.20 7.81
N CYS A 418 -0.99 28.92 8.10
CA CYS A 418 -1.96 28.10 7.36
C CYS A 418 -3.41 28.53 7.65
N GLU A 419 -4.36 28.15 6.78
CA GLU A 419 -5.79 28.44 7.01
C GLU A 419 -6.40 27.63 8.18
N GLY A 420 -5.76 26.52 8.55
CA GLY A 420 -6.14 25.68 9.68
C GLY A 420 -5.01 24.75 10.13
N ASP A 421 -5.31 23.92 11.13
CA ASP A 421 -4.39 22.93 11.69
C ASP A 421 -4.59 21.54 11.09
N TRP A 422 -3.55 20.71 11.16
CA TRP A 422 -3.54 19.34 10.65
C TRP A 422 -3.87 19.23 9.14
N ASP A 423 -3.36 20.18 8.36
CA ASP A 423 -3.51 20.20 6.91
C ASP A 423 -2.22 19.75 6.20
N PRO A 424 -2.16 18.52 5.66
CA PRO A 424 -0.99 18.01 4.94
C PRO A 424 -0.78 18.68 3.58
N ALA A 425 -1.76 19.42 3.08
CA ALA A 425 -1.65 20.18 1.84
C ALA A 425 -1.20 21.63 2.06
N CYS A 426 -0.99 22.06 3.32
CA CYS A 426 -0.61 23.45 3.59
C CYS A 426 0.80 23.76 3.06
N THR A 427 0.86 24.59 2.02
CA THR A 427 2.14 25.01 1.42
C THR A 427 2.95 25.96 2.29
N VAL A 428 2.34 26.61 3.30
CA VAL A 428 3.03 27.54 4.21
C VAL A 428 4.01 26.82 5.13
N THR A 429 3.67 25.60 5.54
CA THR A 429 4.48 24.75 6.44
C THR A 429 5.22 23.65 5.68
N GLN A 430 5.35 23.82 4.37
CA GLN A 430 6.21 22.96 3.56
C GLN A 430 7.68 23.14 3.97
N MET A 431 8.32 22.04 4.35
CA MET A 431 9.71 21.96 4.72
C MET A 431 10.61 22.06 3.48
N THR A 432 11.77 22.69 3.64
CA THR A 432 12.76 22.90 2.59
C THR A 432 13.79 21.77 2.61
N ASP A 433 13.97 21.09 1.48
CA ASP A 433 15.05 20.11 1.28
C ASP A 433 16.42 20.80 1.38
N THR A 434 17.26 20.34 2.31
CA THR A 434 18.61 20.87 2.54
C THR A 434 19.71 19.93 2.01
N GLY A 435 19.34 18.81 1.38
CA GLY A 435 20.25 17.76 0.90
C GLY A 435 20.28 16.52 1.79
N ASP A 436 20.81 15.41 1.27
CA ASP A 436 20.96 14.12 1.99
C ASP A 436 19.65 13.57 2.61
N GLY A 437 18.51 13.91 2.01
CA GLY A 437 17.17 13.54 2.47
C GLY A 437 16.69 14.34 3.69
N ILE A 438 17.34 15.46 4.01
CA ILE A 438 17.01 16.28 5.18
C ILE A 438 16.11 17.43 4.75
N TYR A 439 15.05 17.67 5.52
CA TYR A 439 14.07 18.71 5.30
C TYR A 439 13.99 19.58 6.55
N ASN A 440 14.07 20.90 6.39
CA ASN A 440 14.02 21.85 7.50
C ASN A 440 12.89 22.87 7.32
N PHE A 441 12.26 23.25 8.43
CA PHE A 441 11.31 24.36 8.49
C PHE A 441 11.53 25.16 9.77
N THR A 442 11.62 26.49 9.64
CA THR A 442 11.84 27.39 10.78
C THR A 442 10.68 28.38 10.89
N VAL A 443 10.12 28.50 12.10
CA VAL A 443 8.99 29.40 12.39
C VAL A 443 9.11 29.97 13.81
N THR A 444 8.64 31.19 14.01
CA THR A 444 8.48 31.78 15.34
C THR A 444 7.09 31.45 15.87
N LEU A 445 7.02 30.73 17.00
CA LEU A 445 5.77 30.32 17.63
C LEU A 445 5.59 31.03 18.99
N PRO A 446 4.37 31.44 19.35
CA PRO A 446 4.10 32.00 20.68
C PRO A 446 4.25 30.94 21.79
N ALA A 447 4.23 31.41 23.05
CA ALA A 447 4.22 30.52 24.20
C ALA A 447 2.96 29.63 24.21
N GLY A 448 3.13 28.32 24.37
CA GLY A 448 2.03 27.37 24.30
C GLY A 448 2.50 25.92 24.21
N ASP A 449 1.51 25.01 24.28
CA ASP A 449 1.70 23.58 24.05
C ASP A 449 1.18 23.24 22.65
N TYR A 450 2.02 22.56 21.87
CA TYR A 450 1.76 22.17 20.49
C TYR A 450 1.99 20.67 20.30
N GLU A 451 1.37 20.12 19.26
CA GLU A 451 1.63 18.78 18.78
C GLU A 451 1.89 18.81 17.27
N TYR A 452 2.86 18.03 16.80
CA TYR A 452 3.23 18.02 15.39
C TYR A 452 3.66 16.65 14.87
N LYS A 453 3.68 16.54 13.55
CA LYS A 453 4.12 15.41 12.72
C LYS A 453 4.64 15.93 11.38
N VAL A 454 5.07 15.01 10.53
CA VAL A 454 5.47 15.31 9.16
C VAL A 454 4.61 14.48 8.20
N ALA A 455 3.97 15.14 7.23
CA ALA A 455 3.21 14.50 6.16
C ALA A 455 3.95 14.66 4.82
N LEU A 456 3.91 13.63 3.98
CA LEU A 456 4.59 13.61 2.69
C LEU A 456 3.58 13.73 1.54
N ASN A 457 4.03 14.37 0.47
CA ASN A 457 3.33 14.45 -0.81
C ASN A 457 1.89 14.99 -0.72
N GLY A 458 1.67 15.97 0.16
CA GLY A 458 0.42 16.73 0.20
C GLY A 458 -0.79 15.99 0.77
N GLY A 459 -0.58 14.80 1.36
CA GLY A 459 -1.65 13.95 1.88
C GLY A 459 -1.23 13.18 3.13
N TRP A 460 -2.18 12.46 3.71
CA TRP A 460 -1.91 11.60 4.88
C TRP A 460 -1.38 10.23 4.52
N ASP A 461 -1.34 9.89 3.23
CA ASP A 461 -0.94 8.58 2.71
C ASP A 461 0.44 8.15 3.24
N GLU A 462 1.37 9.08 3.44
CA GLU A 462 2.65 8.85 4.10
C GLU A 462 2.91 9.96 5.12
N ASN A 463 2.97 9.61 6.41
CA ASN A 463 3.28 10.56 7.47
C ASN A 463 4.07 9.88 8.59
N TYR A 464 4.85 10.67 9.32
CA TYR A 464 5.73 10.20 10.39
C TYR A 464 5.51 11.04 11.66
N GLY A 465 5.50 10.36 12.80
CA GLY A 465 5.33 10.96 14.12
C GLY A 465 6.47 10.59 15.08
N ALA A 466 6.15 10.49 16.37
CA ALA A 466 7.11 10.11 17.41
C ALA A 466 7.91 8.85 17.03
N ASP A 467 9.20 8.87 17.37
CA ASP A 467 10.19 7.83 17.01
C ASP A 467 10.37 7.59 15.50
N GLY A 468 9.92 8.52 14.65
CA GLY A 468 9.93 8.35 13.20
C GLY A 468 8.99 7.25 12.70
N ALA A 469 8.04 6.82 13.54
CA ALA A 469 7.09 5.79 13.19
C ALA A 469 6.09 6.31 12.16
N ARG A 470 5.86 5.52 11.10
CA ARG A 470 4.81 5.79 10.12
C ARG A 470 3.46 5.72 10.82
N ASP A 471 2.61 6.73 10.60
CA ASP A 471 1.34 6.89 11.33
C ASP A 471 1.52 6.95 12.86
N GLY A 472 2.73 7.31 13.32
CA GLY A 472 3.15 7.32 14.73
C GLY A 472 2.36 8.30 15.59
N ALA A 473 2.64 8.35 16.89
CA ALA A 473 2.01 9.33 17.77
C ALA A 473 2.42 10.77 17.40
N ASN A 474 1.64 11.77 17.83
CA ASN A 474 2.04 13.17 17.67
C ASN A 474 3.25 13.49 18.56
N ILE A 475 4.13 14.40 18.12
CA ILE A 475 5.29 14.85 18.88
C ILE A 475 4.90 16.10 19.68
N PRO A 476 5.01 16.09 21.02
CA PRO A 476 4.69 17.25 21.83
C PRO A 476 5.81 18.30 21.80
N LEU A 477 5.43 19.57 21.78
CA LEU A 477 6.33 20.71 21.88
C LEU A 477 5.75 21.73 22.88
N SER A 478 6.50 22.08 23.92
CA SER A 478 6.08 23.04 24.95
C SER A 478 7.00 24.25 24.95
N LEU A 479 6.45 25.44 24.73
CA LEU A 479 7.19 26.71 24.67
C LEU A 479 6.79 27.63 25.84
N ALA A 480 7.77 28.02 26.67
CA ALA A 480 7.53 28.89 27.82
C ALA A 480 7.37 30.38 27.44
N GLU A 481 7.93 30.77 26.30
CA GLU A 481 7.89 32.11 25.73
C GLU A 481 7.89 32.03 24.19
N GLU A 482 7.67 33.15 23.52
CA GLU A 482 7.78 33.22 22.05
C GLU A 482 9.18 32.77 21.62
N THR A 483 9.25 31.73 20.80
CA THR A 483 10.50 31.03 20.46
C THR A 483 10.57 30.78 18.97
N GLU A 484 11.72 31.03 18.37
CA GLU A 484 12.03 30.58 17.02
C GLU A 484 12.41 29.09 17.06
N VAL A 485 11.63 28.25 16.41
CA VAL A 485 11.79 26.79 16.41
C VAL A 485 12.14 26.34 15.00
N THR A 486 13.20 25.53 14.90
CA THR A 486 13.55 24.82 13.67
C THR A 486 13.16 23.36 13.82
N PHE A 487 12.35 22.87 12.90
CA PHE A 487 11.94 21.49 12.74
C PHE A 487 12.77 20.86 11.64
N SER A 488 13.20 19.62 11.86
CA SER A 488 13.99 18.86 10.92
C SER A 488 13.42 17.45 10.76
N PHE A 489 13.41 16.96 9.52
CA PHE A 489 12.99 15.63 9.15
C PHE A 489 14.02 15.01 8.22
N ASN A 490 14.44 13.78 8.51
CA ASN A 490 15.29 13.03 7.60
C ASN A 490 14.48 11.91 6.94
N ASP A 491 14.26 12.02 5.65
CA ASP A 491 13.50 11.06 4.87
C ASP A 491 14.22 9.72 4.71
N ASN A 492 15.54 9.63 4.86
CA ASN A 492 16.24 8.34 4.81
C ASN A 492 16.02 7.54 6.11
N THR A 493 16.10 8.21 7.26
CA THR A 493 16.01 7.57 8.59
C THR A 493 14.63 7.66 9.23
N LYS A 494 13.74 8.47 8.66
CA LYS A 494 12.43 8.87 9.18
C LYS A 494 12.47 9.62 10.50
N ALA A 495 13.65 10.01 10.97
CA ALA A 495 13.78 10.74 12.22
C ALA A 495 13.16 12.13 12.09
N ILE A 496 12.49 12.59 13.17
CA ILE A 496 11.94 13.94 13.32
C ILE A 496 12.54 14.58 14.58
N ALA A 497 12.94 15.85 14.49
CA ALA A 497 13.52 16.61 15.58
C ALA A 497 13.08 18.07 15.53
N ASP A 498 13.10 18.74 16.68
CA ASP A 498 12.96 20.19 16.78
C ASP A 498 14.05 20.80 17.66
N SER A 499 14.31 22.08 17.45
CA SER A 499 15.40 22.80 18.12
C SER A 499 15.19 23.03 19.62
N VAL A 500 14.04 22.61 20.18
CA VAL A 500 13.72 22.76 21.61
C VAL A 500 13.92 21.42 22.33
N ASN A 501 13.32 20.36 21.83
CA ASN A 501 13.42 19.01 22.39
C ASN A 501 14.73 18.32 22.01
N ASN A 502 15.27 18.62 20.81
CA ASN A 502 16.40 17.91 20.21
C ASN A 502 17.37 18.87 19.47
N PRO A 503 17.92 19.91 20.15
CA PRO A 503 18.74 20.94 19.50
C PRO A 503 19.95 20.37 18.74
N ASP A 504 20.62 19.36 19.30
CA ASP A 504 21.79 18.74 18.69
C ASP A 504 21.43 17.91 17.44
N ALA A 505 20.26 17.27 17.40
CA ALA A 505 19.82 16.47 16.26
C ALA A 505 19.53 17.36 15.04
N VAL A 506 18.94 18.53 15.28
CA VAL A 506 18.71 19.55 14.25
C VAL A 506 20.02 20.14 13.74
N GLU A 507 21.01 20.39 14.60
CA GLU A 507 22.33 20.91 14.20
C GLU A 507 23.14 19.89 13.37
N MET A 508 23.02 18.60 13.68
CA MET A 508 23.77 17.52 13.03
C MET A 508 23.09 16.95 11.77
N GLY A 509 21.97 17.52 11.34
CA GLY A 509 21.26 17.10 10.12
C GLY A 509 20.65 15.70 10.20
N MET A 510 20.50 15.12 11.40
CA MET A 510 19.77 13.85 11.61
C MET A 510 20.24 12.67 10.75
N GLY A 511 21.46 12.75 10.22
CA GLY A 511 22.08 11.78 9.32
C GLY A 511 23.01 10.81 10.05
N LYS A 512 23.31 9.70 9.37
CA LYS A 512 24.36 8.76 9.77
C LYS A 512 25.67 9.53 9.98
N SER A 513 26.27 9.40 11.16
CA SER A 513 27.67 9.77 11.36
C SER A 513 28.56 8.77 10.61
N ASP A 514 29.42 9.27 9.73
CA ASP A 514 30.28 8.43 8.88
C ASP A 514 31.20 7.53 9.70
N VAL A 515 31.60 8.01 10.88
CA VAL A 515 32.47 7.29 11.82
C VAL A 515 31.94 7.49 13.24
N VAL A 516 31.67 6.39 13.95
CA VAL A 516 31.28 6.38 15.37
C VAL A 516 32.24 5.48 16.10
N VAL A 517 33.10 6.03 16.96
CA VAL A 517 34.18 5.28 17.60
C VAL A 517 33.94 5.18 19.10
N LEU A 518 33.98 3.95 19.62
CA LEU A 518 34.07 3.71 21.05
C LEU A 518 35.47 4.08 21.51
N VAL A 519 35.58 5.11 22.35
CA VAL A 519 36.84 5.69 22.83
C VAL A 519 36.96 5.50 24.33
N GLY A 520 38.14 5.10 24.80
CA GLY A 520 38.35 4.82 26.22
C GLY A 520 39.67 4.11 26.48
N ASN A 521 39.90 3.74 27.73
CA ASN A 521 41.03 2.88 28.12
C ASN A 521 40.82 1.39 27.79
N LEU A 522 39.76 1.06 27.05
CA LEU A 522 39.46 -0.28 26.53
C LEU A 522 39.99 -0.50 25.10
N GLN A 523 40.46 0.57 24.43
CA GLN A 523 40.72 0.53 23.00
C GLN A 523 41.90 -0.36 22.62
N ASP A 524 42.89 -0.50 23.51
CA ASP A 524 44.03 -1.40 23.33
C ASP A 524 43.59 -2.88 23.31
N GLU A 525 42.66 -3.26 24.19
CA GLU A 525 42.01 -4.59 24.17
C GLU A 525 41.16 -4.79 22.91
N GLY A 526 40.58 -3.70 22.38
CA GLY A 526 39.88 -3.67 21.10
C GLY A 526 40.80 -3.71 19.86
N GLY A 527 42.12 -3.68 20.03
CA GLY A 527 43.11 -3.76 18.94
C GLY A 527 43.58 -2.41 18.38
N CYS A 528 43.29 -1.30 19.06
CA CYS A 528 43.85 0.01 18.73
C CYS A 528 45.32 0.15 19.18
N PRO A 529 46.12 0.99 18.49
CA PRO A 529 47.52 1.25 18.87
C PRO A 529 47.68 2.07 20.15
N GLY A 530 46.59 2.63 20.69
CA GLY A 530 46.55 3.42 21.92
C GLY A 530 45.14 3.62 22.44
N GLU A 531 45.04 4.24 23.62
CA GLU A 531 43.79 4.58 24.30
C GLU A 531 43.33 6.01 23.97
N TRP A 532 42.04 6.29 24.13
CA TRP A 532 41.43 7.61 23.93
C TRP A 532 41.69 8.23 22.55
N ASP A 533 41.75 7.40 21.51
CA ASP A 533 41.98 7.81 20.13
C ASP A 533 40.68 7.77 19.30
N PRO A 534 40.04 8.92 19.02
CA PRO A 534 38.82 8.98 18.22
C PRO A 534 39.06 8.65 16.75
N ALA A 535 40.31 8.61 16.27
CA ALA A 535 40.64 8.23 14.90
C ALA A 535 40.84 6.72 14.71
N CYS A 536 40.82 5.93 15.79
CA CYS A 536 41.00 4.48 15.70
C CYS A 536 39.72 3.78 15.20
N THR A 537 39.69 3.40 13.92
CA THR A 537 38.53 2.71 13.33
C THR A 537 38.39 1.25 13.77
N THR A 538 39.36 0.67 14.49
CA THR A 538 39.26 -0.71 15.01
C THR A 538 38.14 -0.85 16.05
N THR A 539 37.85 0.21 16.82
CA THR A 539 36.73 0.25 17.77
C THR A 539 35.52 1.03 17.24
N GLN A 540 35.40 1.11 15.91
CA GLN A 540 34.23 1.71 15.28
C GLN A 540 32.97 0.86 15.51
N LEU A 541 31.88 1.51 15.90
CA LEU A 541 30.57 0.89 16.00
C LEU A 541 29.94 0.73 14.61
N THR A 542 29.26 -0.39 14.38
CA THR A 542 28.55 -0.70 13.15
C THR A 542 27.18 -0.06 13.21
N PHE A 543 26.81 0.65 12.14
CA PHE A 543 25.48 1.24 12.02
C PHE A 543 24.43 0.14 11.80
N LEU A 544 23.40 0.12 12.63
CA LEU A 544 22.29 -0.85 12.58
C LEU A 544 21.02 -0.28 11.91
N GLY A 545 20.94 1.03 11.68
CA GLY A 545 19.73 1.72 11.23
C GLY A 545 19.14 2.62 12.32
N ASN A 546 18.26 3.57 11.94
CA ASN A 546 17.52 4.47 12.86
C ASN A 546 18.39 5.21 13.91
N GLY A 547 19.62 5.59 13.57
CA GLY A 547 20.54 6.27 14.49
C GLY A 547 21.23 5.36 15.51
N MET A 548 21.01 4.04 15.43
CA MET A 548 21.61 3.05 16.33
C MET A 548 22.94 2.52 15.78
N TYR A 549 23.93 2.43 16.67
CA TYR A 549 25.23 1.83 16.40
C TYR A 549 25.57 0.78 17.44
N GLU A 550 26.26 -0.28 17.03
CA GLU A 550 26.64 -1.38 17.92
C GLU A 550 28.02 -1.95 17.59
N ALA A 551 28.76 -2.36 18.62
CA ALA A 551 29.92 -3.24 18.49
C ALA A 551 30.06 -4.10 19.75
N THR A 552 30.60 -5.30 19.57
CA THR A 552 30.88 -6.22 20.69
C THR A 552 32.38 -6.49 20.79
N PHE A 553 32.95 -6.30 21.97
CA PHE A 553 34.36 -6.55 22.26
C PHE A 553 34.48 -7.54 23.43
N THR A 554 35.43 -8.47 23.35
CA THR A 554 35.78 -9.33 24.48
C THR A 554 36.86 -8.64 25.30
N LEU A 555 36.51 -8.23 26.51
CA LEU A 555 37.38 -7.47 27.42
C LEU A 555 37.79 -8.33 28.61
N PRO A 556 39.06 -8.28 29.07
CA PRO A 556 39.49 -8.98 30.27
C PRO A 556 38.90 -8.38 31.56
N ALA A 557 39.15 -9.04 32.70
CA ALA A 557 38.77 -8.49 34.00
C ALA A 557 39.53 -7.18 34.27
N GLY A 558 38.82 -6.12 34.64
CA GLY A 558 39.41 -4.80 34.80
C GLY A 558 38.37 -3.70 35.02
N ASP A 559 38.87 -2.49 35.26
CA ASP A 559 38.09 -1.27 35.36
C ASP A 559 38.36 -0.40 34.13
N TYR A 560 37.29 -0.04 33.43
CA TYR A 560 37.30 0.69 32.18
C TYR A 560 36.51 1.99 32.29
N GLU A 561 36.88 2.96 31.47
CA GLU A 561 36.17 4.21 31.23
C GLU A 561 36.05 4.44 29.73
N TYR A 562 34.85 4.80 29.27
CA TYR A 562 34.60 4.98 27.84
C TYR A 562 33.56 6.05 27.53
N LYS A 563 33.53 6.41 26.24
CA LYS A 563 32.61 7.35 25.58
C LYS A 563 32.47 6.99 24.09
N VAL A 564 31.64 7.72 23.38
CA VAL A 564 31.57 7.67 21.92
C VAL A 564 32.04 9.00 21.32
N ALA A 565 32.91 8.93 20.32
CA ALA A 565 33.35 10.08 19.53
C ALA A 565 32.87 9.93 18.08
N LEU A 566 32.46 11.03 17.46
CA LEU A 566 31.93 11.04 16.09
C LEU A 566 32.94 11.62 15.10
N ASN A 567 32.85 11.19 13.84
CA ASN A 567 33.58 11.69 12.68
C ASN A 567 35.11 11.71 12.82
N GLY A 568 35.66 10.79 13.62
CA GLY A 568 37.10 10.63 13.79
C GLY A 568 37.78 11.70 14.66
N GLY A 569 37.01 12.49 15.41
CA GLY A 569 37.52 13.59 16.24
C GLY A 569 36.72 13.80 17.53
N TRP A 570 37.15 14.77 18.35
CA TRP A 570 36.50 15.10 19.64
C TRP A 570 35.43 16.18 19.54
N ASP A 571 35.23 16.78 18.36
CA ASP A 571 34.32 17.91 18.14
C ASP A 571 32.87 17.59 18.55
N VAL A 572 32.49 16.31 18.43
CA VAL A 572 31.24 15.77 18.93
C VAL A 572 31.52 14.44 19.62
N ASN A 573 31.24 14.37 20.92
CA ASN A 573 31.35 13.16 21.71
C ASN A 573 30.26 13.09 22.79
N TYR A 574 29.87 11.88 23.16
CA TYR A 574 28.84 11.60 24.14
C TYR A 574 29.37 10.68 25.24
N GLY A 575 28.98 11.00 26.47
CA GLY A 575 29.33 10.26 27.67
C GLY A 575 28.13 10.06 28.59
N ALA A 576 28.38 10.02 29.89
CA ALA A 576 27.34 9.80 30.89
C ALA A 576 26.20 10.82 30.81
N ALA A 577 24.99 10.39 31.18
CA ALA A 577 23.76 11.19 31.18
C ALA A 577 23.37 11.76 29.80
N CYS A 578 23.71 11.05 28.72
CA CYS A 578 23.45 11.46 27.34
C CYS A 578 24.04 12.82 26.95
N ALA A 579 24.98 13.31 27.75
CA ALA A 579 25.49 14.67 27.59
C ALA A 579 26.57 14.70 26.51
N ARG A 580 26.43 15.67 25.60
CA ARG A 580 27.53 16.12 24.76
C ARG A 580 28.67 16.60 25.66
N ASP A 581 29.89 16.18 25.36
CA ASP A 581 31.06 16.39 26.23
C ASP A 581 30.85 15.88 27.67
N GLY A 582 29.96 14.89 27.85
CA GLY A 582 29.59 14.33 29.14
C GLY A 582 30.76 13.70 29.89
N ALA A 583 30.54 13.22 31.11
CA ALA A 583 31.60 12.50 31.84
C ALA A 583 31.89 11.13 31.21
N ASN A 584 33.03 10.52 31.52
CA ASN A 584 33.33 9.14 31.09
C ASN A 584 32.36 8.16 31.76
N ILE A 585 31.99 7.10 31.05
CA ILE A 585 31.12 6.03 31.59
C ILE A 585 32.01 4.93 32.19
N PRO A 586 31.85 4.59 33.47
CA PRO A 586 32.63 3.53 34.11
C PRO A 586 32.07 2.14 33.79
N LEU A 587 32.95 1.17 33.60
CA LEU A 587 32.63 -0.25 33.40
C LEU A 587 33.59 -1.13 34.19
N SER A 588 33.08 -1.97 35.07
CA SER A 588 33.91 -2.90 35.87
C SER A 588 33.56 -4.35 35.55
N LEU A 589 34.58 -5.13 35.17
CA LEU A 589 34.45 -6.54 34.79
C LEU A 589 35.19 -7.44 35.77
N ALA A 590 34.48 -8.42 36.35
CA ALA A 590 35.07 -9.37 37.31
C ALA A 590 35.87 -10.50 36.63
N GLU A 591 35.55 -10.79 35.37
CA GLU A 591 36.16 -11.81 34.53
C GLU A 591 36.10 -11.39 33.06
N GLU A 592 36.78 -12.13 32.19
CA GLU A 592 36.73 -11.88 30.75
C GLU A 592 35.28 -11.98 30.24
N THR A 593 34.80 -10.90 29.64
CA THR A 593 33.38 -10.73 29.28
C THR A 593 33.26 -10.17 27.86
N ALA A 594 32.37 -10.74 27.05
CA ALA A 594 31.94 -10.11 25.81
C ALA A 594 30.95 -9.00 26.13
N VAL A 595 31.33 -7.75 25.89
CA VAL A 595 30.53 -6.55 26.18
C VAL A 595 30.05 -5.96 24.86
N THR A 596 28.75 -5.82 24.72
CA THR A 596 28.10 -5.13 23.61
C THR A 596 27.89 -3.68 23.99
N PHE A 597 28.43 -2.76 23.19
CA PHE A 597 28.27 -1.32 23.35
C PHE A 597 27.29 -0.83 22.29
N THR A 598 26.36 0.02 22.72
CA THR A 598 25.37 0.63 21.83
C THR A 598 25.40 2.15 21.93
N PHE A 599 25.13 2.83 20.82
CA PHE A 599 24.96 4.27 20.78
C PHE A 599 23.69 4.62 20.02
N ASP A 600 22.78 5.34 20.67
CA ASP A 600 21.63 5.99 20.05
C ASP A 600 21.99 7.46 19.79
N GLN A 601 22.32 7.77 18.54
CA GLN A 601 22.71 9.11 18.12
C GLN A 601 21.59 10.14 18.29
N ASN A 602 20.32 9.71 18.22
CA ASN A 602 19.18 10.63 18.33
C ASN A 602 18.95 11.09 19.77
N LYS A 603 19.37 10.26 20.75
CA LYS A 603 19.27 10.56 22.18
C LYS A 603 20.59 10.98 22.81
N GLY A 604 21.71 10.80 22.12
CA GLY A 604 23.04 10.88 22.71
C GLY A 604 23.32 9.77 23.73
N LEU A 605 22.51 8.71 23.76
CA LEU A 605 22.58 7.65 24.75
C LEU A 605 23.67 6.64 24.39
N VAL A 606 24.64 6.49 25.28
CA VAL A 606 25.72 5.51 25.18
C VAL A 606 25.50 4.45 26.27
N SER A 607 25.42 3.18 25.87
CA SER A 607 25.11 2.07 26.80
C SER A 607 26.00 0.86 26.57
N ASP A 608 26.04 -0.03 27.56
CA ASP A 608 26.74 -1.32 27.50
C ASP A 608 25.88 -2.46 28.08
N SER A 609 26.18 -3.69 27.67
CA SER A 609 25.42 -4.89 28.08
C SER A 609 25.58 -5.29 29.56
N VAL A 610 26.51 -4.69 30.30
CA VAL A 610 26.78 -4.98 31.72
C VAL A 610 26.01 -4.01 32.63
N ASN A 611 26.11 -2.71 32.38
CA ASN A 611 25.39 -1.69 33.15
C ASN A 611 23.93 -1.52 32.71
N GLN A 612 23.59 -1.88 31.46
CA GLN A 612 22.24 -1.84 30.89
C GLN A 612 21.54 -0.48 31.06
N GLN A 613 22.25 0.61 30.76
CA GLN A 613 21.65 1.94 30.81
C GLN A 613 20.57 2.07 29.73
N THR A 614 19.31 2.31 30.14
CA THR A 614 18.17 2.43 29.23
C THR A 614 17.75 3.87 28.98
N ASP A 615 18.13 4.80 29.87
CA ASP A 615 17.60 6.16 29.91
C ASP A 615 18.72 7.19 30.20
N CYS A 616 18.44 8.45 29.83
CA CYS A 616 19.15 9.64 30.29
C CYS A 616 18.61 10.05 31.69
#